data_AF-A0A8J6BJ56-F1
#
_entry.id   AF-A0A8J6BJ56-F1
#
_cell.length_a   1.000
_cell.length_b   1.000
_cell.length_c   1.000
_cell.angle_alpha   90.00
_cell.angle_beta   90.00
_cell.angle_gamma   90.00
#
_symmetry.space_group_name_H-M   'P 1'
#
loop_
_entity.id
_entity.type
_entity.pdbx_description
1 polymer ?
#
loop_
_entity_poly.entity_id
_entity_poly.type
_entity_poly.pdbx_seq_one_letter_code
_entity_poly.pdbx_strand_id
1 'polypeptide(L)'
;SHDSTTEYLALGAVKNISLNISISNRGDDAYDANVFFNFSRELYFIKMWQEEEQGISCEILDDDYLKCSVGFPFMRSRSKFDFSAIFDTSRLSGEDDVLQFLVSAQSGNNERAESLHDNTLILAVPLKHEVDSSVTGTVAPSSFVYGDTVDASNFILLQDLECHFQPLNFTFQVYNAGPSTLPGSAIKILFPNHLSASGAEMFLIQDI
;
A
#
# COMPACT_ATOMS: atom_id res chain seq x y z
N SER A 1 16.04 10.73 11.75
CA SER A 1 16.67 10.43 10.45
C SER A 1 15.81 11.05 9.37
N HIS A 2 16.28 12.16 8.79
CA HIS A 2 15.68 12.72 7.59
C HIS A 2 16.10 11.84 6.42
N ASP A 3 15.21 10.98 5.92
CA ASP A 3 15.41 10.35 4.63
C ASP A 3 14.89 11.33 3.57
N SER A 4 15.80 11.84 2.75
CA SER A 4 15.54 12.85 1.72
C SER A 4 15.42 12.23 0.33
N THR A 5 15.13 10.92 0.24
CA THR A 5 15.19 10.18 -1.03
C THR A 5 14.11 9.09 -1.19
N THR A 6 12.96 9.18 -0.52
CA THR A 6 11.83 8.31 -0.86
C THR A 6 11.09 8.89 -2.06
N GLU A 7 11.49 8.46 -3.27
CA GLU A 7 10.82 8.83 -4.54
C GLU A 7 9.37 8.32 -4.63
N TYR A 8 8.99 7.39 -3.76
CA TYR A 8 7.66 6.79 -3.69
C TYR A 8 7.37 6.26 -2.28
N LEU A 9 6.09 5.98 -2.01
CA LEU A 9 5.61 5.33 -0.80
C LEU A 9 5.22 3.88 -1.13
N ALA A 10 5.95 2.92 -0.58
CA ALA A 10 5.57 1.51 -0.67
C ALA A 10 4.34 1.24 0.21
N LEU A 11 3.29 0.69 -0.38
CA LEU A 11 2.03 0.40 0.31
C LEU A 11 2.27 -0.60 1.45
N GLY A 12 1.76 -0.29 2.65
CA GLY A 12 1.93 -1.12 3.85
C GLY A 12 3.32 -1.05 4.51
N ALA A 13 4.32 -0.43 3.88
CA ALA A 13 5.68 -0.36 4.42
C ALA A 13 5.81 0.71 5.52
N VAL A 14 5.15 1.85 5.32
CA VAL A 14 5.14 2.98 6.23
C VAL A 14 3.78 3.05 6.90
N LYS A 15 3.76 3.25 8.22
CA LYS A 15 2.51 3.43 8.96
C LYS A 15 2.05 4.88 8.98
N ASN A 16 2.99 5.80 9.20
CA ASN A 16 2.68 7.21 9.38
C ASN A 16 3.54 8.07 8.45
N ILE A 17 2.95 9.09 7.86
CA ILE A 17 3.65 10.14 7.11
C ILE A 17 3.44 11.48 7.81
N SER A 18 4.42 12.38 7.65
CA SER A 18 4.39 13.72 8.22
C SER A 18 4.56 14.75 7.11
N LEU A 19 3.58 15.63 6.96
CA LEU A 19 3.67 16.78 6.07
C LEU A 19 4.21 17.96 6.86
N ASN A 20 5.43 18.38 6.54
CA ASN A 20 6.04 19.54 7.17
C ASN A 20 5.66 20.79 6.38
N ILE A 21 5.02 21.73 7.05
CA ILE A 21 4.44 22.93 6.46
C ILE A 21 5.08 24.16 7.09
N SER A 22 5.45 25.10 6.21
CA SER A 22 6.01 26.40 6.56
C SER A 22 5.09 27.48 5.97
N ILE A 23 4.33 28.16 6.82
CA ILE A 23 3.49 29.29 6.40
C ILE A 23 4.15 30.61 6.81
N SER A 24 4.22 31.57 5.88
CA SER A 24 4.82 32.89 6.14
C SER A 24 3.91 34.01 5.69
N ASN A 25 3.69 34.99 6.55
CA ASN A 25 2.98 36.21 6.20
C ASN A 25 4.00 37.28 5.82
N ARG A 26 4.02 37.67 4.54
CA ARG A 26 4.94 38.72 4.03
C ARG A 26 4.28 40.08 3.87
N GLY A 27 2.97 40.16 4.09
CA GLY A 27 2.16 41.38 3.99
C GLY A 27 1.87 41.99 5.36
N ASP A 28 0.70 42.59 5.49
CA ASP A 28 0.17 43.14 6.75
C ASP A 28 -0.38 42.02 7.65
N ASP A 29 -0.78 42.34 8.88
CA ASP A 29 -1.37 41.36 9.80
C ASP A 29 -2.59 40.64 9.17
N ALA A 30 -2.57 39.31 9.23
CA ALA A 30 -3.60 38.45 8.66
C ALA A 30 -4.54 37.92 9.76
N TYR A 31 -5.78 38.41 9.76
CA TYR A 31 -6.84 37.98 10.67
C TYR A 31 -7.44 36.66 10.21
N ASP A 32 -7.78 35.80 11.17
CA ASP A 32 -8.36 34.48 10.90
C ASP A 32 -7.55 33.70 9.84
N ALA A 33 -6.23 33.66 10.05
CA ALA A 33 -5.30 32.97 9.16
C ALA A 33 -5.44 31.45 9.34
N ASN A 34 -5.76 30.76 8.26
CA ASN A 34 -6.05 29.34 8.24
C ASN A 34 -5.26 28.63 7.13
N VAL A 35 -4.82 27.40 7.42
CA VAL A 35 -4.27 26.47 6.44
C VAL A 35 -5.24 25.30 6.30
N PHE A 36 -5.63 25.00 5.08
CA PHE A 36 -6.52 23.90 4.74
C PHE A 36 -5.76 22.80 4.02
N PHE A 37 -6.07 21.55 4.34
CA PHE A 37 -5.55 20.38 3.67
C PHE A 37 -6.72 19.58 3.12
N ASN A 38 -6.70 19.31 1.83
CA ASN A 38 -7.55 18.32 1.18
C ASN A 38 -6.68 17.11 0.81
N PHE A 39 -7.09 15.92 1.23
CA PHE A 39 -6.28 14.70 1.15
C PHE A 39 -7.15 13.46 0.89
N SER A 40 -6.55 12.32 0.53
CA SER A 40 -7.33 11.09 0.29
C SER A 40 -8.07 10.62 1.55
N ARG A 41 -9.33 10.19 1.40
CA ARG A 41 -10.17 9.59 2.46
C ARG A 41 -9.59 8.30 3.04
N GLU A 42 -8.63 7.69 2.36
CA GLU A 42 -7.92 6.51 2.85
C GLU A 42 -6.90 6.86 3.94
N LEU A 43 -6.54 8.13 4.09
CA LEU A 43 -5.69 8.58 5.17
C LEU A 43 -6.51 8.90 6.43
N TYR A 44 -5.86 8.74 7.58
CA TYR A 44 -6.43 9.16 8.85
C TYR A 44 -5.54 10.20 9.52
N PHE A 45 -6.06 11.39 9.81
CA PHE A 45 -5.32 12.41 10.55
C PHE A 45 -5.10 11.95 12.00
N ILE A 46 -3.84 11.85 12.40
CA ILE A 46 -3.45 11.43 13.76
C ILE A 46 -3.38 12.66 14.67
N LYS A 47 -2.54 13.63 14.30
CA LYS A 47 -2.29 14.83 15.09
C LYS A 47 -1.52 15.87 14.31
N MET A 48 -1.56 17.10 14.80
CA MET A 48 -0.61 18.14 14.46
C MET A 48 0.54 18.14 15.48
N TRP A 49 1.75 18.42 15.03
CA TRP A 49 2.95 18.57 15.85
C TRP A 49 3.69 19.86 15.49
N GLN A 50 4.29 20.50 16.48
CA GLN A 50 5.08 21.71 16.34
C GLN A 50 6.21 21.69 17.39
N GLU A 51 7.36 22.26 17.05
CA GLU A 51 8.54 22.26 17.94
C GLU A 51 8.36 23.20 19.13
N GLU A 52 7.83 24.40 18.88
CA GLU A 52 7.48 25.39 19.89
C GLU A 52 5.98 25.67 19.87
N GLU A 53 5.36 25.97 21.01
CA GLU A 53 3.94 26.37 21.10
C GLU A 53 3.69 27.76 20.48
N GLN A 54 3.64 27.83 19.15
CA GLN A 54 3.37 29.00 18.34
C GLN A 54 1.86 29.20 18.03
N GLY A 55 0.95 28.67 18.86
CA GLY A 55 -0.49 28.98 18.73
C GLY A 55 -1.15 28.48 17.43
N ILE A 56 -0.84 27.25 17.02
CA ILE A 56 -1.49 26.57 15.90
C ILE A 56 -2.46 25.54 16.47
N SER A 57 -3.66 25.46 15.91
CA SER A 57 -4.66 24.47 16.32
C SER A 57 -5.35 23.92 15.08
N CYS A 58 -5.48 22.59 15.00
CA CYS A 58 -6.09 21.94 13.85
C CYS A 58 -7.34 21.16 14.26
N GLU A 59 -8.35 21.23 13.40
CA GLU A 59 -9.63 20.54 13.51
C GLU A 59 -9.97 19.86 12.18
N ILE A 60 -10.51 18.64 12.25
CA ILE A 60 -11.06 17.95 11.09
C ILE A 60 -12.46 18.53 10.85
N LEU A 61 -12.70 19.04 9.64
CA LEU A 61 -13.99 19.58 9.24
C LEU A 61 -14.83 18.53 8.46
N ASP A 62 -14.18 17.65 7.73
CA ASP A 62 -14.75 16.50 7.00
C ASP A 62 -13.70 15.39 6.91
N ASP A 63 -14.08 14.17 6.51
CA ASP A 63 -13.21 12.99 6.48
C ASP A 63 -11.90 13.20 5.69
N ASP A 64 -11.92 14.06 4.68
CA ASP A 64 -10.80 14.42 3.80
C ASP A 64 -10.37 15.90 3.91
N TYR A 65 -10.82 16.62 4.95
CA TYR A 65 -10.62 18.07 5.06
C TYR A 65 -10.19 18.52 6.45
N LEU A 66 -8.93 18.94 6.57
CA LEU A 66 -8.32 19.44 7.80
C LEU A 66 -8.16 20.96 7.72
N LYS A 67 -8.57 21.67 8.77
CA LYS A 67 -8.33 23.11 8.95
C LYS A 67 -7.39 23.33 10.12
N CYS A 68 -6.35 24.12 9.90
CA CYS A 68 -5.40 24.56 10.93
C CYS A 68 -5.44 26.08 11.06
N SER A 69 -5.90 26.58 12.21
CA SER A 69 -5.85 28.01 12.56
C SER A 69 -4.45 28.36 13.02
N VAL A 70 -3.89 29.46 12.50
CA VAL A 70 -2.50 29.88 12.74
C VAL A 70 -2.46 31.24 13.41
N GLY A 71 -1.85 31.31 14.61
CA GLY A 71 -1.58 32.56 15.29
C GLY A 71 -2.83 33.27 15.80
N PHE A 72 -3.87 32.53 16.20
CA PHE A 72 -5.14 33.12 16.65
C PHE A 72 -4.91 34.22 17.72
N PRO A 73 -5.51 35.43 17.57
CA PRO A 73 -6.53 35.82 16.58
C PRO A 73 -5.99 36.37 15.23
N PHE A 74 -4.69 36.57 15.08
CA PHE A 74 -4.08 37.03 13.82
C PHE A 74 -2.60 36.64 13.68
N MET A 75 -2.21 36.28 12.47
CA MET A 75 -0.83 36.03 12.09
C MET A 75 -0.13 37.36 11.77
N ARG A 76 0.89 37.72 12.55
CA ARG A 76 1.59 39.01 12.43
C ARG A 76 2.30 39.19 11.08
N SER A 77 2.45 40.43 10.66
CA SER A 77 3.29 40.82 9.53
C SER A 77 4.72 40.31 9.71
N ARG A 78 5.31 39.77 8.63
CA ARG A 78 6.68 39.22 8.58
C ARG A 78 6.92 38.09 9.58
N SER A 79 5.87 37.38 9.98
CA SER A 79 5.98 36.17 10.80
C SER A 79 6.00 34.91 9.95
N LYS A 80 6.56 33.85 10.53
CA LYS A 80 6.61 32.52 9.94
C LYS A 80 6.31 31.49 11.02
N PHE A 81 5.55 30.47 10.66
CA PHE A 81 5.18 29.35 11.52
C PHE A 81 5.51 28.04 10.81
N ASP A 82 6.07 27.10 11.56
CA ASP A 82 6.42 25.77 11.08
C ASP A 82 5.68 24.72 11.92
N PHE A 83 4.98 23.81 11.25
CA PHE A 83 4.27 22.71 11.90
C PHE A 83 4.19 21.49 10.99
N SER A 84 3.81 20.36 11.57
CA SER A 84 3.66 19.09 10.88
C SER A 84 2.27 18.51 11.07
N ALA A 85 1.63 18.08 9.99
CA ALA A 85 0.41 17.29 10.04
C ALA A 85 0.75 15.81 9.82
N ILE A 86 0.40 14.95 10.76
CA ILE A 86 0.75 13.53 10.77
C ILE A 86 -0.47 12.69 10.39
N PHE A 87 -0.32 11.83 9.40
CA PHE A 87 -1.37 10.97 8.86
C PHE A 87 -0.99 9.49 8.96
N ASP A 88 -1.96 8.63 9.25
CA ASP A 88 -1.88 7.18 9.12
C ASP A 88 -2.12 6.78 7.65
N THR A 89 -1.29 5.88 7.14
CA THR A 89 -1.26 5.38 5.75
C THR A 89 -1.58 3.88 5.65
N SER A 90 -1.92 3.23 6.77
CA SER A 90 -2.17 1.78 6.84
C SER A 90 -3.39 1.30 6.03
N ARG A 91 -4.29 2.22 5.66
CA ARG A 91 -5.51 1.93 4.90
C ARG A 91 -5.40 2.26 3.41
N LEU A 92 -4.24 2.74 2.94
CA LEU A 92 -4.03 2.97 1.51
C LEU A 92 -4.17 1.64 0.75
N SER A 93 -5.16 1.58 -0.13
CA SER A 93 -5.44 0.41 -0.95
C SER A 93 -4.47 0.25 -2.13
N GLY A 94 -3.97 1.37 -2.65
CA GLY A 94 -3.26 1.40 -3.93
C GLY A 94 -4.18 1.44 -5.14
N GLU A 95 -5.46 1.81 -4.98
CA GLU A 95 -6.35 2.09 -6.13
C GLU A 95 -5.84 3.28 -6.95
N ASP A 96 -5.34 4.32 -6.28
CA ASP A 96 -4.64 5.43 -6.90
C ASP A 96 -3.13 5.19 -6.97
N ASP A 97 -2.51 5.56 -8.09
CA ASP A 97 -1.05 5.48 -8.29
C ASP A 97 -0.28 6.59 -7.57
N VAL A 98 -0.97 7.63 -7.10
CA VAL A 98 -0.37 8.84 -6.51
C VAL A 98 -1.20 9.31 -5.34
N LEU A 99 -0.56 9.48 -4.19
CA LEU A 99 -1.15 10.13 -3.03
C LEU A 99 -0.92 11.63 -3.13
N GLN A 100 -2.01 12.39 -3.19
CA GLN A 100 -1.98 13.85 -3.36
C GLN A 100 -2.53 14.57 -2.11
N PHE A 101 -1.91 15.70 -1.80
CA PHE A 101 -2.38 16.68 -0.82
C PHE A 101 -2.49 18.04 -1.49
N LEU A 102 -3.65 18.67 -1.38
CA LEU A 102 -3.85 20.06 -1.74
C LEU A 102 -3.84 20.89 -0.46
N VAL A 103 -2.81 21.70 -0.29
CA VAL A 103 -2.64 22.60 0.84
C VAL A 103 -2.95 24.02 0.39
N SER A 104 -3.80 24.74 1.11
CA SER A 104 -4.11 26.14 0.80
C SER A 104 -4.08 27.01 2.05
N ALA A 105 -3.63 28.25 1.92
CA ALA A 105 -3.64 29.26 2.97
C ALA A 105 -4.67 30.33 2.65
N GLN A 106 -5.44 30.76 3.65
CA GLN A 106 -6.42 31.83 3.52
C GLN A 106 -6.43 32.70 4.78
N SER A 107 -6.83 33.95 4.64
CA SER A 107 -7.12 34.85 5.75
C SER A 107 -8.48 35.50 5.55
N GLY A 108 -9.06 36.04 6.62
CA GLY A 108 -10.29 36.83 6.54
C GLY A 108 -10.10 38.23 5.95
N ASN A 109 -8.87 38.62 5.61
CA ASN A 109 -8.57 39.89 4.98
C ASN A 109 -8.96 39.87 3.49
N ASN A 110 -9.36 41.03 2.96
CA ASN A 110 -9.49 41.20 1.52
C ASN A 110 -8.10 41.28 0.89
N GLU A 111 -7.70 40.20 0.24
CA GLU A 111 -6.44 40.14 -0.50
C GLU A 111 -6.59 40.66 -1.94
N ARG A 112 -5.49 41.14 -2.53
CA ARG A 112 -5.49 41.52 -3.95
C ARG A 112 -5.48 40.24 -4.78
N ALA A 113 -6.21 40.23 -5.89
CA ALA A 113 -6.25 39.05 -6.77
C ALA A 113 -4.85 38.61 -7.24
N GLU A 114 -3.92 39.57 -7.37
CA GLU A 114 -2.53 39.35 -7.77
C GLU A 114 -1.69 38.62 -6.71
N SER A 115 -2.07 38.63 -5.42
CA SER A 115 -1.31 37.99 -4.34
C SER A 115 -1.86 36.61 -3.94
N LEU A 116 -2.96 36.17 -4.53
CA LEU A 116 -3.56 34.86 -4.21
C LEU A 116 -2.81 33.64 -4.82
N HIS A 117 -1.85 33.87 -5.72
CA HIS A 117 -1.27 32.81 -6.54
C HIS A 117 -0.26 31.91 -5.80
N ASP A 118 0.30 32.36 -4.68
CA ASP A 118 1.25 31.60 -3.86
C ASP A 118 0.61 30.94 -2.63
N ASN A 119 -0.72 31.07 -2.49
CA ASN A 119 -1.47 30.52 -1.36
C ASN A 119 -1.82 29.03 -1.50
N THR A 120 -1.50 28.38 -2.62
CA THR A 120 -1.83 26.97 -2.86
C THR A 120 -0.60 26.15 -3.20
N LEU A 121 -0.50 24.96 -2.61
CA LEU A 121 0.57 24.01 -2.82
C LEU A 121 -0.02 22.61 -3.05
N ILE A 122 0.45 21.93 -4.08
CA ILE A 122 0.13 20.52 -4.33
C ILE A 122 1.36 19.68 -3.98
N LEU A 123 1.20 18.75 -3.05
CA LEU A 123 2.19 17.73 -2.73
C LEU A 123 1.69 16.40 -3.28
N ALA A 124 2.55 15.66 -3.98
CA ALA A 124 2.21 14.38 -4.57
C ALA A 124 3.34 13.38 -4.34
N VAL A 125 3.00 12.18 -3.90
CA VAL A 125 3.94 11.07 -3.74
C VAL A 125 3.42 9.83 -4.47
N PRO A 126 4.20 9.24 -5.39
CA PRO A 126 3.81 8.00 -6.06
C PRO A 126 3.61 6.86 -5.05
N LEU A 127 2.56 6.06 -5.22
CA LEU A 127 2.31 4.84 -4.48
C LEU A 127 2.84 3.65 -5.29
N LYS A 128 3.49 2.69 -4.62
CA LYS A 128 3.94 1.45 -5.29
C LYS A 128 3.63 0.22 -4.45
N HIS A 129 3.28 -0.87 -5.14
CA HIS A 129 3.24 -2.20 -4.55
C HIS A 129 4.65 -2.78 -4.52
N GLU A 130 5.17 -3.02 -3.31
CA GLU A 130 6.41 -3.74 -3.07
C GLU A 130 6.09 -5.08 -2.43
N VAL A 131 6.28 -6.14 -3.21
CA VAL A 131 5.94 -7.51 -2.84
C VAL A 131 7.19 -8.36 -2.86
N ASP A 132 7.31 -9.28 -1.91
CA ASP A 132 8.39 -10.27 -1.85
C ASP A 132 7.74 -11.64 -1.69
N SER A 133 7.35 -12.23 -2.82
CA SER A 133 6.54 -13.44 -2.85
C SER A 133 7.37 -14.64 -3.26
N SER A 134 7.22 -15.71 -2.49
CA SER A 134 7.88 -17.00 -2.71
C SER A 134 6.83 -18.11 -2.77
N VAL A 135 7.12 -19.11 -3.61
CA VAL A 135 6.30 -20.32 -3.73
C VAL A 135 7.21 -21.51 -3.44
N THR A 136 6.82 -22.34 -2.50
CA THR A 136 7.50 -23.59 -2.16
C THR A 136 6.56 -24.77 -2.40
N GLY A 137 7.12 -25.90 -2.80
CA GLY A 137 6.37 -27.12 -3.08
C GLY A 137 7.05 -28.31 -2.42
N THR A 138 6.26 -29.19 -1.82
CA THR A 138 6.71 -30.47 -1.29
C THR A 138 5.82 -31.59 -1.81
N VAL A 139 6.40 -32.78 -1.93
CA VAL A 139 5.68 -33.99 -2.35
C VAL A 139 5.91 -35.10 -1.34
N ALA A 140 4.84 -35.81 -0.99
CA ALA A 140 4.87 -36.94 -0.07
C ALA A 140 4.12 -38.16 -0.65
N PRO A 141 4.75 -39.34 -0.72
CA PRO A 141 6.16 -39.60 -0.41
C PRO A 141 7.10 -38.95 -1.45
N SER A 142 8.34 -38.62 -1.03
CA SER A 142 9.37 -38.04 -1.91
C SER A 142 10.01 -39.06 -2.86
N SER A 143 9.82 -40.34 -2.57
CA SER A 143 10.22 -41.46 -3.41
C SER A 143 9.29 -42.64 -3.19
N PHE A 144 9.19 -43.50 -4.19
CA PHE A 144 8.48 -44.77 -4.10
C PHE A 144 9.25 -45.81 -4.91
N VAL A 145 9.00 -47.09 -4.61
CA VAL A 145 9.61 -48.21 -5.33
C VAL A 145 8.59 -48.74 -6.33
N TYR A 146 9.00 -48.90 -7.57
CA TYR A 146 8.20 -49.57 -8.59
C TYR A 146 8.64 -51.05 -8.70
N GLY A 147 7.66 -51.95 -8.85
CA GLY A 147 7.89 -53.39 -9.02
C GLY A 147 8.16 -53.80 -10.47
N ASP A 148 8.05 -55.10 -10.74
CA ASP A 148 8.21 -55.68 -12.08
C ASP A 148 7.16 -55.12 -13.09
N THR A 149 7.48 -55.23 -14.38
CA THR A 149 6.63 -54.71 -15.47
C THR A 149 5.22 -55.31 -15.40
N VAL A 150 4.23 -54.48 -15.12
CA VAL A 150 2.81 -54.82 -15.23
C VAL A 150 2.42 -54.79 -16.72
N ASP A 151 1.60 -55.75 -17.17
CA ASP A 151 1.10 -55.76 -18.55
C ASP A 151 0.29 -54.48 -18.85
N ALA A 152 0.49 -53.88 -20.03
CA ALA A 152 -0.12 -52.62 -20.43
C ALA A 152 -1.66 -52.67 -20.38
N SER A 153 -2.26 -53.85 -20.53
CA SER A 153 -3.71 -54.09 -20.42
C SER A 153 -4.28 -53.86 -19.02
N ASN A 154 -3.45 -53.96 -17.96
CA ASN A 154 -3.89 -53.77 -16.57
C ASN A 154 -3.81 -52.32 -16.09
N PHE A 155 -3.09 -51.44 -16.80
CA PHE A 155 -3.03 -50.00 -16.49
C PHE A 155 -4.37 -49.28 -16.69
N ILE A 156 -5.30 -49.87 -17.45
CA ILE A 156 -6.58 -49.26 -17.85
C ILE A 156 -7.72 -49.66 -16.91
N LEU A 157 -7.48 -50.62 -15.99
CA LEU A 157 -8.49 -51.12 -15.06
C LEU A 157 -8.33 -50.43 -13.70
N LEU A 158 -9.17 -49.40 -13.46
CA LEU A 158 -9.33 -48.67 -12.18
C LEU A 158 -9.76 -49.56 -10.99
N GLN A 159 -9.88 -50.88 -11.17
CA GLN A 159 -10.42 -51.80 -10.17
C GLN A 159 -9.43 -52.10 -9.04
N ASP A 160 -8.11 -51.93 -9.27
CA ASP A 160 -7.04 -52.19 -8.28
C ASP A 160 -6.08 -50.99 -8.14
N LEU A 161 -6.65 -49.77 -8.02
CA LEU A 161 -5.90 -48.52 -7.81
C LEU A 161 -4.89 -48.62 -6.67
N GLU A 162 -5.26 -49.24 -5.55
CA GLU A 162 -4.41 -49.39 -4.36
C GLU A 162 -3.20 -50.30 -4.57
N CYS A 163 -3.24 -51.23 -5.53
CA CYS A 163 -2.14 -52.15 -5.81
C CYS A 163 -1.19 -51.63 -6.90
N HIS A 164 -1.68 -50.81 -7.83
CA HIS A 164 -0.91 -50.39 -9.00
C HIS A 164 -0.46 -48.93 -8.98
N PHE A 165 -1.09 -48.09 -8.15
CA PHE A 165 -0.80 -46.66 -8.10
C PHE A 165 -0.27 -46.24 -6.73
N GLN A 166 0.70 -45.33 -6.74
CA GLN A 166 1.20 -44.69 -5.54
C GLN A 166 0.49 -43.34 -5.36
N PRO A 167 -0.26 -43.12 -4.26
CA PRO A 167 -0.77 -41.80 -3.96
C PRO A 167 0.39 -40.85 -3.67
N LEU A 168 0.34 -39.66 -4.30
CA LEU A 168 1.30 -38.57 -4.13
C LEU A 168 0.56 -37.32 -3.68
N ASN A 169 0.93 -36.82 -2.50
CA ASN A 169 0.40 -35.59 -1.95
C ASN A 169 1.34 -34.45 -2.28
N PHE A 170 0.88 -33.50 -3.09
CA PHE A 170 1.62 -32.29 -3.41
C PHE A 170 1.10 -31.13 -2.56
N THR A 171 1.98 -30.53 -1.76
CA THR A 171 1.65 -29.35 -0.96
C THR A 171 2.39 -28.16 -1.50
N PHE A 172 1.66 -27.12 -1.88
CA PHE A 172 2.23 -25.84 -2.32
C PHE A 172 1.94 -24.78 -1.28
N GLN A 173 2.97 -24.05 -0.87
CA GLN A 173 2.87 -22.94 0.06
C GLN A 173 3.30 -21.66 -0.64
N VAL A 174 2.50 -20.62 -0.44
CA VAL A 174 2.71 -19.29 -1.00
C VAL A 174 2.92 -18.35 0.16
N TYR A 175 4.03 -17.63 0.13
CA TYR A 175 4.41 -16.75 1.21
C TYR A 175 4.83 -15.40 0.66
N ASN A 176 4.15 -14.34 1.08
CA ASN A 176 4.52 -12.95 0.79
C ASN A 176 5.17 -12.34 2.04
N ALA A 177 6.48 -12.10 1.97
CA ALA A 177 7.27 -11.41 2.97
C ALA A 177 7.27 -9.88 2.78
N GLY A 178 6.75 -9.40 1.64
CA GLY A 178 6.74 -7.99 1.28
C GLY A 178 5.73 -7.18 2.10
N PRO A 179 5.92 -5.84 2.19
CA PRO A 179 5.02 -4.96 2.92
C PRO A 179 3.66 -4.78 2.24
N SER A 180 3.62 -4.86 0.90
CA SER A 180 2.38 -4.67 0.15
C SER A 180 1.61 -5.97 0.00
N THR A 181 0.29 -5.85 -0.08
CA THR A 181 -0.57 -6.95 -0.51
C THR A 181 -0.29 -7.30 -1.97
N LEU A 182 -0.58 -8.55 -2.34
CA LEU A 182 -0.43 -9.07 -3.70
C LEU A 182 -1.81 -9.37 -4.32
N PRO A 183 -2.64 -8.34 -4.59
CA PRO A 183 -3.97 -8.54 -5.17
C PRO A 183 -3.88 -9.07 -6.60
N GLY A 184 -4.84 -9.91 -7.00
CA GLY A 184 -4.92 -10.43 -8.38
C GLY A 184 -3.82 -11.42 -8.76
N SER A 185 -3.07 -11.96 -7.81
CA SER A 185 -2.07 -13.00 -8.08
C SER A 185 -2.70 -14.34 -8.42
N ALA A 186 -2.07 -15.06 -9.33
CA ALA A 186 -2.48 -16.40 -9.74
C ALA A 186 -1.27 -17.34 -9.74
N ILE A 187 -1.49 -18.58 -9.30
CA ILE A 187 -0.48 -19.63 -9.30
C ILE A 187 -0.89 -20.67 -10.32
N LYS A 188 0.05 -20.98 -11.22
CA LYS A 188 -0.14 -21.99 -12.26
C LYS A 188 0.67 -23.22 -11.91
N ILE A 189 -0.01 -24.27 -11.50
CA ILE A 189 0.59 -25.58 -11.19
C ILE A 189 0.46 -26.46 -12.44
N LEU A 190 1.57 -27.05 -12.87
CA LEU A 190 1.63 -27.92 -14.04
C LEU A 190 1.99 -29.34 -13.59
N PHE A 191 1.08 -30.28 -13.80
CA PHE A 191 1.31 -31.70 -13.56
C PHE A 191 1.65 -32.43 -14.87
N PRO A 192 2.76 -33.19 -14.92
CA PRO A 192 3.17 -33.88 -16.14
C PRO A 192 2.32 -35.15 -16.36
N ASN A 193 1.31 -35.09 -17.23
CA ASN A 193 0.37 -36.22 -17.39
C ASN A 193 0.87 -37.35 -18.33
N HIS A 194 1.81 -37.10 -19.22
CA HIS A 194 2.32 -38.11 -20.19
C HIS A 194 3.85 -38.04 -20.34
N LEU A 195 4.50 -39.19 -20.55
CA LEU A 195 5.93 -39.26 -20.90
C LEU A 195 6.19 -39.18 -22.41
N SER A 196 5.21 -39.56 -23.23
CA SER A 196 5.28 -39.52 -24.69
C SER A 196 3.94 -39.07 -25.27
N ALA A 197 3.94 -38.55 -26.50
CA ALA A 197 2.76 -37.98 -27.14
C ALA A 197 1.57 -38.96 -27.32
N SER A 198 1.84 -40.27 -27.26
CA SER A 198 0.84 -41.34 -27.35
C SER A 198 0.84 -42.26 -26.11
N GLY A 199 1.47 -41.82 -25.02
CA GLY A 199 1.59 -42.60 -23.79
C GLY A 199 0.33 -42.54 -22.93
N ALA A 200 0.17 -43.51 -22.03
CA ALA A 200 -0.91 -43.51 -21.04
C ALA A 200 -0.82 -42.31 -20.10
N GLU A 201 -1.98 -41.88 -19.57
CA GLU A 201 -2.07 -40.90 -18.50
C GLU A 201 -1.39 -41.46 -17.24
N MET A 202 -0.52 -40.67 -16.63
CA MET A 202 0.28 -41.09 -15.48
C MET A 202 -0.28 -40.60 -14.15
N PHE A 203 -1.00 -39.49 -14.16
CA PHE A 203 -1.53 -38.87 -12.94
C PHE A 203 -3.05 -38.86 -13.01
N LEU A 204 -3.65 -39.53 -12.03
CA LEU A 204 -5.06 -39.36 -11.72
C LEU A 204 -5.17 -38.36 -10.57
N ILE A 205 -5.78 -37.20 -10.82
CA ILE A 205 -6.10 -36.25 -9.76
C ILE A 205 -7.30 -36.81 -9.00
N GLN A 206 -7.09 -37.17 -7.73
CA GLN A 206 -8.15 -37.70 -6.89
C GLN A 206 -8.91 -36.58 -6.19
N ASP A 207 -8.18 -35.63 -5.58
CA ASP A 207 -8.73 -34.47 -4.86
C ASP A 207 -7.80 -33.25 -5.01
N ILE A 208 -8.35 -32.05 -4.73
CA ILE A 208 -7.65 -30.75 -4.73
C ILE A 208 -7.84 -30.06 -3.38
#